data_AF-A0A7V9BYZ2-F1
#
_entry.id   AF-A0A7V9BYZ2-F1
#
_cell.length_a   1.000
_cell.length_b   1.000
_cell.length_c   1.000
_cell.angle_alpha   90.00
_cell.angle_beta   90.00
_cell.angle_gamma   90.00
#
_symmetry.space_group_name_H-M   'P 1'
#
loop_
_entity.id
_entity.type
_entity.pdbx_description
1 polymer ?
#
loop_
_entity_poly.entity_id
_entity_poly.type
_entity_poly.pdbx_seq_one_letter_code
_entity_poly.pdbx_strand_id
1 'polypeptide(L)' 'ALRRIAMHAHQVHGAIGFSTEHDLHLFSRRAKAFELSYGRTARHRERLASAMGLRA' A
#
# COMPACT_ATOMS: atom_id res chain seq x y z
N ALA A 1 1.68 -4.78 2.17
CA ALA A 1 0.45 -5.42 2.71
C ALA A 1 -0.75 -4.49 2.62
N LEU A 2 -0.67 -3.28 3.19
CA LEU A 2 -1.78 -2.31 3.25
C LEU A 2 -2.47 -2.03 1.90
N ARG A 3 -1.69 -1.68 0.84
CA ARG A 3 -2.24 -1.44 -0.51
C ARG A 3 -3.07 -2.62 -1.02
N ARG A 4 -2.61 -3.85 -0.80
CA ARG A 4 -3.29 -5.06 -1.25
C ARG A 4 -4.62 -5.25 -0.51
N ILE A 5 -4.62 -5.06 0.81
CA ILE A 5 -5.84 -5.15 1.63
C ILE A 5 -6.86 -4.10 1.19
N ALA A 6 -6.43 -2.85 1.02
CA ALA A 6 -7.31 -1.78 0.55
C ALA A 6 -7.94 -2.13 -0.80
N MET A 7 -7.15 -2.62 -1.76
CA MET A 7 -7.67 -3.02 -3.07
C MET A 7 -8.68 -4.19 -3.00
N HIS A 8 -8.44 -5.20 -2.17
CA HIS A 8 -9.40 -6.29 -1.99
C HIS A 8 -10.67 -5.82 -1.31
N ALA A 9 -10.56 -4.94 -0.31
CA ALA A 9 -11.73 -4.33 0.31
C ALA A 9 -12.56 -3.57 -0.74
N HIS A 10 -11.93 -2.82 -1.65
CA HIS A 10 -12.64 -2.15 -2.75
C HIS A 10 -13.33 -3.15 -3.68
N GLN A 11 -12.69 -4.28 -3.99
CA GLN A 11 -13.32 -5.34 -4.80
C GLN A 11 -14.55 -5.94 -4.12
N VAL A 12 -14.51 -6.13 -2.80
CA VAL A 12 -15.64 -6.70 -2.04
C VAL A 12 -16.80 -5.71 -1.92
N HIS A 13 -16.53 -4.42 -1.69
CA HIS A 13 -17.56 -3.41 -1.46
C HIS A 13 -18.09 -2.80 -2.77
N GLY A 14 -17.33 -2.89 -3.87
CA GLY A 14 -17.71 -2.30 -5.14
C GLY A 14 -17.66 -0.76 -5.09
N ALA A 15 -18.57 -0.12 -5.81
CA ALA A 15 -18.55 1.34 -6.03
C ALA A 15 -18.63 2.16 -4.73
N ILE A 16 -19.38 1.69 -3.71
CA ILE A 16 -19.50 2.39 -2.42
C ILE A 16 -18.14 2.53 -1.73
N GLY A 17 -17.20 1.62 -1.99
CA GLY A 17 -15.84 1.70 -1.46
C GLY A 17 -15.09 2.96 -1.89
N PHE A 18 -15.42 3.49 -3.07
CA PHE A 18 -14.80 4.67 -3.66
C PHE A 18 -15.52 5.98 -3.32
N SER A 19 -16.70 5.92 -2.71
CA SER A 19 -17.51 7.09 -2.41
C SER A 19 -17.14 7.71 -1.05
N THR A 20 -17.62 8.92 -0.77
CA THR A 20 -17.32 9.63 0.48
C THR A 20 -18.18 9.17 1.66
N GLU A 21 -19.28 8.49 1.39
CA GLU A 21 -20.21 7.92 2.36
C GLU A 21 -19.63 6.69 3.07
N HIS A 22 -18.54 6.10 2.54
CA HIS A 22 -17.81 5.03 3.18
C HIS A 22 -16.32 5.36 3.29
N ASP A 23 -15.75 5.15 4.48
CA ASP A 23 -14.35 5.52 4.80
C ASP A 23 -13.28 4.71 4.05
N LEU A 24 -13.67 3.70 3.26
CA LEU A 24 -12.71 2.81 2.61
C LEU A 24 -11.73 3.56 1.68
N HIS A 25 -12.19 4.63 1.02
CA HIS A 25 -11.34 5.48 0.19
C HIS A 25 -10.18 6.14 0.98
N LEU A 26 -10.35 6.41 2.28
CA LEU A 26 -9.32 6.97 3.16
C LEU A 26 -8.13 6.02 3.33
N PHE A 27 -8.37 4.71 3.38
CA PHE A 27 -7.32 3.72 3.53
C PHE A 27 -6.46 3.59 2.28
N SER A 28 -7.05 3.69 1.09
CA SER A 28 -6.29 3.76 -0.17
C SER A 28 -5.42 5.02 -0.24
N ARG A 29 -5.98 6.17 0.17
CA ARG A 29 -5.23 7.44 0.25
C ARG A 29 -4.06 7.34 1.24
N ARG A 30 -4.29 6.77 2.42
CA ARG A 30 -3.24 6.58 3.45
C ARG A 30 -2.17 5.61 2.97
N ALA A 31 -2.54 4.51 2.31
CA ALA A 31 -1.59 3.59 1.72
C ALA A 31 -0.67 4.28 0.72
N LYS A 32 -1.23 5.15 -0.14
CA LYS A 32 -0.45 5.94 -1.09
C LYS A 32 0.45 6.95 -0.40
N ALA A 33 -0.05 7.66 0.62
CA ALA A 33 0.74 8.61 1.39
C ALA A 33 1.98 7.93 2.02
N PHE A 34 1.80 6.74 2.63
CA PHE A 34 2.93 6.00 3.20
C PHE A 34 3.95 5.55 2.15
N GLU A 35 3.51 5.10 0.97
CA GLU A 35 4.44 4.78 -0.13
C GLU A 35 5.28 5.99 -0.55
N LEU A 36 4.70 7.19 -0.55
CA LEU A 36 5.40 8.42 -0.89
C LEU A 36 6.36 8.88 0.22
N SER A 37 5.93 8.81 1.48
CA SER A 37 6.74 9.26 2.63
C SER A 37 7.90 8.32 2.94
N TYR A 38 7.68 7.00 2.87
CA TYR A 38 8.65 6.00 3.35
C TYR A 38 9.28 5.19 2.22
N GLY A 39 8.71 5.24 1.02
CA GLY A 39 9.12 4.42 -0.11
C GLY A 39 8.34 3.11 -0.20
N ARG A 40 8.58 2.39 -1.29
CA ARG A 40 7.90 1.12 -1.59
C ARG A 40 8.64 -0.04 -0.95
N THR A 41 7.92 -1.13 -0.69
CA THR A 41 8.49 -2.38 -0.13
C THR A 41 9.69 -2.91 -0.92
N ALA A 42 9.71 -2.75 -2.25
CA ALA A 42 10.84 -3.16 -3.10
C ALA A 42 12.15 -2.47 -2.68
N ARG A 43 12.14 -1.14 -2.52
CA ARG A 43 13.29 -0.36 -2.06
C ARG A 43 13.78 -0.81 -0.69
N HIS A 44 12.86 -1.12 0.23
CA HIS A 44 13.24 -1.62 1.55
C HIS A 44 13.87 -3.02 1.47
N ARG A 45 13.37 -3.90 0.59
CA ARG A 45 13.96 -5.22 0.35
C ARG A 45 15.34 -5.14 -0.29
N GLU A 46 15.53 -4.26 -1.27
CA GLU A 46 16.84 -4.01 -1.89
C GLU A 46 17.85 -3.48 -0.88
N ARG A 47 17.44 -2.54 -0.02
CA ARG A 47 18.28 -2.05 1.09
C ARG A 47 18.65 -3.15 2.07
N LEU A 48 17.70 -4.02 2.42
CA LEU A 48 17.93 -5.16 3.30
C LEU A 48 18.89 -6.17 2.66
N ALA A 49 18.66 -6.55 1.40
CA ALA A 49 19.53 -7.46 0.65
C ALA A 49 20.96 -6.92 0.60
N SER A 50 21.12 -5.64 0.25
CA SER A 50 22.42 -4.96 0.21
C SER A 50 23.11 -4.97 1.57
N ALA A 51 22.38 -4.71 2.66
CA ALA A 51 22.91 -4.75 4.03
C ALA A 51 23.32 -6.16 4.48
N MET A 52 22.69 -7.20 3.93
CA MET A 52 23.03 -8.60 4.18
C MET A 52 24.15 -9.13 3.25
N GLY A 53 24.73 -8.27 2.40
CA GLY A 53 25.73 -8.68 1.40
C GLY A 53 25.15 -9.50 0.25
N LEU A 54 23.82 -9.56 0.13
CA LEU A 54 23.13 -10.19 -0.98
C LEU A 54 23.06 -9.16 -2.12
N ARG A 55 23.77 -9.40 -3.22
CA ARG A 55 23.51 -8.65 -4.45
C ARG A 55 22.13 -9.05 -4.97
N ALA A 56 21.27 -8.06 -5.17
CA ALA A 56 20.01 -8.23 -5.89
C ALA A 56 20.27 -8.54 -7.37
#